data_AF-A0A0D5NPW4-F1
#
_entry.id   AF-A0A0D5NPW4-F1
#
_cell.length_a   1.000
_cell.length_b   1.000
_cell.length_c   1.000
_cell.angle_alpha   90.00
_cell.angle_beta   90.00
_cell.angle_gamma   90.00
#
_symmetry.space_group_name_H-M   'P 1'
#
loop_
_entity.id
_entity.type
_entity.pdbx_description
1 polymer ?
#
loop_
_entity_poly.entity_id
_entity_poly.type
_entity_poly.pdbx_seq_one_letter_code
_entity_poly.pdbx_strand_id
1 'polypeptide(L)'
;MIRYGSDEWNELRFHAFYPKMEARGSLVDVELEMELSALTPAPAGLTRLTAFIICTADGTIVEMTPRDEGCDCEFQFTAEEKAQLASYISLPGVQEMIAKVSSQMDL
;
A
#
# COMPACT_ATOMS: atom_id res chain seq x y z
N MET A 1 7.56 -7.99 -6.11
CA MET A 1 6.54 -8.01 -7.16
C MET A 1 6.60 -9.32 -7.91
N ILE A 2 5.45 -9.96 -8.02
CA ILE A 2 5.22 -11.19 -8.79
C ILE A 2 4.32 -10.81 -9.96
N ARG A 3 4.72 -11.07 -11.21
CA ARG A 3 3.83 -10.87 -12.37
C ARG A 3 2.88 -12.05 -12.49
N TYR A 4 1.59 -11.81 -12.79
CA TYR A 4 0.64 -12.90 -13.02
C TYR A 4 1.15 -13.87 -14.11
N GLY A 5 1.13 -15.17 -13.79
CA GLY A 5 1.58 -16.23 -14.71
C GLY A 5 3.09 -16.37 -14.83
N SER A 6 3.88 -15.72 -13.96
CA SER A 6 5.33 -15.88 -13.89
C SER A 6 5.74 -16.58 -12.58
N ASP A 7 6.76 -17.44 -12.67
CA ASP A 7 7.43 -18.04 -11.51
C ASP A 7 8.62 -17.18 -11.02
N GLU A 8 8.92 -16.07 -11.71
CA GLU A 8 9.96 -15.12 -11.35
C GLU A 8 9.36 -13.94 -10.58
N TRP A 9 10.05 -13.51 -9.52
CA TRP A 9 9.69 -12.31 -8.77
C TRP A 9 10.93 -11.49 -8.44
N ASN A 10 10.74 -10.19 -8.35
CA ASN A 10 11.75 -9.25 -7.88
C ASN A 10 11.25 -8.58 -6.60
N GLU A 11 12.00 -8.69 -5.52
CA GLU A 11 11.63 -8.15 -4.22
C GLU A 11 11.99 -6.66 -4.12
N LEU A 12 10.99 -5.80 -3.97
CA LEU A 12 11.19 -4.37 -3.81
C LEU A 12 11.50 -3.99 -2.36
N ARG A 13 12.24 -2.89 -2.22
CA ARG A 13 12.53 -2.26 -0.92
C ARG A 13 12.02 -0.84 -0.95
N PHE A 14 11.23 -0.48 0.05
CA PHE A 14 10.64 0.84 0.17
C PHE A 14 11.42 1.66 1.20
N HIS A 15 11.77 2.90 0.86
CA HIS A 15 12.52 3.81 1.75
C HIS A 15 11.64 4.85 2.43
N ALA A 16 10.63 5.34 1.71
CA ALA A 16 9.69 6.33 2.21
C ALA A 16 8.29 6.02 1.70
N PHE A 17 7.31 6.50 2.47
CA PHE A 17 5.89 6.25 2.26
C PHE A 17 5.12 7.56 2.41
N TYR A 18 4.20 7.82 1.48
CA TYR A 18 3.40 9.04 1.45
C TYR A 18 1.91 8.65 1.31
N PRO A 19 1.16 8.60 2.42
CA PRO A 19 -0.20 8.12 2.41
C PRO A 19 -1.18 9.23 2.01
N LYS A 20 -2.18 8.84 1.24
CA LYS A 20 -3.43 9.58 1.07
C LYS A 20 -4.57 8.68 1.55
N MET A 21 -5.33 9.16 2.53
CA MET A 21 -6.35 8.35 3.20
C MET A 21 -7.73 8.96 2.99
N GLU A 22 -8.72 8.09 2.75
CA GLU A 22 -10.13 8.45 2.64
C GLU A 22 -10.97 7.47 3.46
N ALA A 23 -11.87 7.99 4.30
CA ALA A 23 -12.83 7.16 5.01
C ALA A 23 -13.98 6.75 4.08
N ARG A 24 -14.39 5.48 4.17
CA ARG A 24 -15.48 4.89 3.40
C ARG A 24 -16.28 3.94 4.30
N GLY A 25 -17.25 4.49 5.02
CA GLY A 25 -18.04 3.73 5.99
C GLY A 25 -17.17 3.29 7.16
N SER A 26 -17.14 1.99 7.44
CA SER A 26 -16.28 1.40 8.48
C SER A 26 -14.84 1.12 8.01
N LEU A 27 -14.51 1.44 6.76
CA LEU A 27 -13.22 1.18 6.15
C LEU A 27 -12.50 2.49 5.83
N VAL A 28 -11.17 2.40 5.70
CA VAL A 28 -10.29 3.47 5.24
C VAL A 28 -9.51 2.95 4.04
N ASP A 29 -9.66 3.66 2.93
CA ASP A 29 -8.86 3.46 1.73
C ASP A 29 -7.57 4.27 1.88
N VAL A 30 -6.42 3.61 1.74
CA VAL A 30 -5.09 4.20 1.83
C VAL A 30 -4.40 4.00 0.49
N GLU A 31 -4.27 5.08 -0.28
CA GLU A 31 -3.39 5.11 -1.44
C GLU A 31 -1.99 5.53 -0.97
N LEU A 32 -1.03 4.63 -1.14
CA LEU A 32 0.32 4.78 -0.61
C LEU A 32 1.33 4.90 -1.74
N GLU A 33 1.87 6.11 -1.92
CA GLU A 33 3.03 6.33 -2.78
C GLU A 33 4.30 5.93 -2.03
N MET A 34 5.25 5.32 -2.75
CA MET A 34 6.45 4.71 -2.17
C MET A 34 7.69 5.17 -2.93
N GLU A 35 8.73 5.58 -2.21
CA GLU A 35 10.07 5.69 -2.80
C GLU A 35 10.76 4.34 -2.79
N LEU A 36 11.13 3.85 -3.97
CA LEU A 36 11.84 2.58 -4.13
C LEU A 36 13.35 2.76 -3.93
N SER A 37 13.98 1.72 -3.40
CA SER A 37 15.43 1.61 -3.42
C SER A 37 15.96 1.51 -4.84
N ALA A 38 17.01 2.28 -5.15
CA ALA A 38 17.73 2.15 -6.42
C ALA A 38 18.34 0.74 -6.63
N LEU A 39 18.52 -0.03 -5.55
CA LEU A 39 18.99 -1.41 -5.61
C LEU A 39 17.92 -2.41 -6.08
N THR A 40 16.64 -2.05 -5.95
CA THR A 40 15.49 -2.89 -6.31
C THR A 40 14.47 -2.04 -7.07
N PRO A 41 14.77 -1.69 -8.33
CA PRO A 41 13.86 -0.89 -9.14
C PRO A 41 12.57 -1.65 -9.46
N ALA A 42 11.50 -0.91 -9.74
CA ALA A 42 10.25 -1.48 -10.19
C ALA A 42 10.47 -2.37 -11.43
N PRO A 43 9.73 -3.48 -11.57
CA PRO A 43 9.68 -4.25 -12.81
C PRO A 43 9.37 -3.37 -14.04
N ALA A 44 9.94 -3.76 -15.19
CA ALA A 44 9.60 -3.12 -16.46
C ALA A 44 8.09 -3.21 -16.72
N GLY A 45 7.50 -2.12 -17.21
CA GLY A 45 6.06 -2.01 -17.48
C GLY A 45 5.27 -1.29 -16.40
N LEU A 46 5.85 -1.02 -15.23
CA LEU A 46 5.27 -0.11 -14.23
C LEU A 46 5.78 1.31 -14.45
N THR A 47 4.86 2.28 -14.51
CA THR A 47 5.19 3.70 -14.69
C THR A 47 5.16 4.45 -13.37
N ARG A 48 4.13 4.23 -12.55
CA ARG A 48 3.95 4.82 -11.22
C ARG A 48 3.28 3.83 -10.27
N LEU A 49 4.11 3.07 -9.56
CA LEU A 49 3.67 2.10 -8.57
C LEU A 49 3.15 2.78 -7.29
N THR A 50 1.91 2.47 -6.89
CA THR A 50 1.36 2.74 -5.56
C THR A 50 0.86 1.44 -4.92
N ALA A 51 0.73 1.43 -3.59
CA ALA A 51 -0.01 0.39 -2.89
C ALA A 51 -1.40 0.93 -2.52
N PHE A 52 -2.45 0.24 -2.93
CA PHE A 52 -3.81 0.50 -2.46
C PHE A 52 -4.11 -0.47 -1.32
N ILE A 53 -4.30 0.08 -0.12
CA ILE A 53 -4.51 -0.69 1.10
C ILE A 53 -5.88 -0.32 1.65
N ILE A 54 -6.68 -1.33 1.97
CA ILE A 54 -7.96 -1.14 2.67
C ILE A 54 -7.76 -1.65 4.10
N CYS A 55 -8.11 -0.82 5.08
CA CYS A 55 -8.07 -1.20 6.49
C CYS A 55 -9.31 -0.72 7.25
N THR A 56 -9.55 -1.28 8.42
CA THR A 56 -10.54 -0.79 9.38
C THR A 56 -10.01 0.41 10.15
N ALA A 57 -10.88 1.09 10.91
CA ALA A 57 -10.50 2.25 11.73
C ALA A 57 -9.44 1.96 12.81
N ASP A 58 -9.25 0.70 13.19
CA ASP A 58 -8.18 0.23 14.09
C ASP A 58 -6.91 -0.23 13.34
N GLY A 59 -6.86 0.01 12.03
CA GLY A 59 -5.72 -0.34 11.19
C GLY A 59 -5.62 -1.81 10.80
N THR A 60 -6.59 -2.65 11.12
CA THR A 60 -6.61 -4.05 10.64
C THR A 60 -6.74 -4.07 9.13
N ILE A 61 -5.74 -4.63 8.45
CA ILE A 61 -5.65 -4.64 6.99
C ILE A 61 -6.56 -5.72 6.42
N VAL A 62 -7.43 -5.32 5.49
CA VAL A 62 -8.39 -6.17 4.78
C VAL A 62 -7.84 -6.57 3.41
N GLU A 63 -7.22 -5.63 2.71
CA GLU A 63 -6.70 -5.83 1.36
C GLU A 63 -5.42 -5.02 1.12
N MET A 64 -4.54 -5.55 0.28
CA MET A 64 -3.37 -4.86 -0.26
C MET A 64 -3.21 -5.22 -1.74
N THR A 65 -3.29 -4.22 -2.61
CA THR A 65 -3.22 -4.42 -4.06
C THR A 65 -2.26 -3.39 -4.67
N PRO A 66 -1.28 -3.80 -5.49
CA PRO A 66 -0.44 -2.85 -6.20
C PRO A 66 -1.24 -2.20 -7.33
N ARG A 67 -0.99 -0.91 -7.53
CA ARG A 67 -1.57 -0.14 -8.64
C ARG A 67 -0.47 0.52 -9.45
N ASP A 68 -0.73 0.62 -10.75
CA ASP A 68 0.07 1.44 -11.66
C ASP A 68 -0.80 2.60 -12.12
N GLU A 69 -0.30 3.83 -11.94
CA GLU A 69 -1.02 5.06 -12.28
C GLU A 69 -2.42 5.15 -11.63
N GLY A 70 -2.56 4.59 -10.43
CA GLY A 70 -3.82 4.58 -9.68
C GLY A 70 -4.85 3.53 -10.17
N CYS A 71 -4.45 2.64 -11.08
CA CYS A 71 -5.28 1.54 -11.59
C CYS A 71 -4.69 0.17 -11.22
N ASP A 72 -5.53 -0.85 -11.13
CA ASP A 72 -5.05 -2.22 -10.86
C ASP A 72 -4.11 -2.68 -11.98
N CYS A 73 -3.07 -3.43 -11.60
CA CYS A 73 -2.02 -3.87 -12.53
C CYS A 73 -1.86 -5.39 -12.57
N GLU A 74 -1.04 -5.88 -13.49
CA GLU A 74 -0.75 -7.31 -13.67
C GLU A 74 0.27 -7.88 -12.67
N PHE A 75 0.58 -7.13 -11.60
CA PHE A 75 1.52 -7.54 -10.59
C PHE A 75 0.82 -7.79 -9.25
N GLN A 76 1.51 -8.53 -8.39
CA GLN A 76 1.16 -8.72 -6.99
C GLN A 76 2.36 -8.36 -6.11
N PHE A 77 2.10 -7.89 -4.90
CA PHE A 77 3.13 -7.80 -3.88
C PHE A 77 3.56 -9.19 -3.41
N THR A 78 4.84 -9.36 -3.17
CA THR A 78 5.43 -10.52 -2.46
C THR A 78 5.04 -10.49 -0.98
N ALA A 79 5.37 -11.55 -0.25
CA ALA A 79 5.15 -11.60 1.19
C ALA A 79 5.95 -10.53 1.95
N GLU A 80 7.21 -10.30 1.57
CA GLU A 80 8.09 -9.34 2.24
C GLU A 80 7.70 -7.88 1.93
N GLU A 81 7.25 -7.56 0.71
CA GLU A 81 6.64 -6.27 0.39
C GLU A 81 5.38 -6.03 1.24
N LYS A 82 4.49 -7.01 1.36
CA LYS A 82 3.31 -6.91 2.22
C LYS A 82 3.69 -6.71 3.69
N ALA A 83 4.77 -7.34 4.16
CA ALA A 83 5.27 -7.13 5.52
C ALA A 83 5.82 -5.72 5.73
N GLN A 84 6.52 -5.14 4.76
CA GLN A 84 6.97 -3.73 4.80
C GLN A 84 5.76 -2.77 4.88
N LEU A 85 4.74 -2.99 4.04
CA LEU A 85 3.51 -2.19 4.03
C LEU A 85 2.73 -2.31 5.35
N ALA A 86 2.58 -3.54 5.87
CA ALA A 86 1.90 -3.77 7.16
C ALA A 86 2.64 -3.10 8.32
N SER A 87 3.98 -3.16 8.31
CA SER A 87 4.82 -2.49 9.30
C SER A 87 4.58 -0.99 9.28
N TYR A 88 4.53 -0.36 8.10
CA TYR A 88 4.21 1.05 7.95
C TYR A 88 2.82 1.40 8.51
N ILE A 89 1.79 0.64 8.13
CA ILE A 89 0.43 0.85 8.62
C ILE A 89 0.36 0.76 10.15
N SER A 90 1.10 -0.16 10.76
CA SER A 90 1.10 -0.35 12.23
C SER A 90 1.82 0.75 13.02
N LEU A 91 2.51 1.69 12.37
CA LEU A 91 3.21 2.76 13.07
C LEU A 91 2.22 3.63 13.86
N PRO A 92 2.55 4.04 15.11
CA PRO A 92 1.64 4.83 15.94
C PRO A 92 1.11 6.10 15.26
N GLY A 93 1.99 6.85 14.59
CA GLY A 93 1.58 8.06 13.85
C GLY A 93 0.67 7.76 12.66
N VAL A 94 0.79 6.59 12.04
CA VAL A 94 -0.09 6.16 10.94
C VAL A 94 -1.44 5.72 11.48
N GLN A 95 -1.46 5.00 12.60
CA GLN A 95 -2.69 4.65 13.31
C GLN A 95 -3.48 5.88 13.75
N GLU A 96 -2.79 6.92 14.24
CA GLU A 96 -3.42 8.21 14.57
C GLU A 96 -4.05 8.88 13.34
N MET A 97 -3.38 8.82 12.18
CA MET A 97 -3.93 9.35 10.93
C MET A 97 -5.18 8.58 10.48
N ILE A 98 -5.15 7.25 10.53
CA ILE A 98 -6.29 6.38 10.19
C ILE A 98 -7.47 6.72 11.09
N ALA A 99 -7.28 6.69 12.42
CA ALA A 99 -8.33 6.98 13.39
C ALA A 99 -8.94 8.38 13.19
N LYS A 100 -8.09 9.38 12.92
CA LYS A 100 -8.54 10.75 12.66
C LYS A 100 -9.45 10.81 11.43
N VAL A 101 -9.03 10.23 10.31
CA VAL A 101 -9.82 10.25 9.07
C VAL A 101 -11.14 9.49 9.23
N SER A 102 -11.14 8.34 9.93
CA SER A 102 -12.37 7.60 10.25
C SER A 102 -13.34 8.43 11.08
N SER A 103 -12.87 9.16 12.10
CA SER A 103 -13.74 9.95 12.99
C SER A 103 -14.37 11.18 12.34
N GLN A 104 -13.82 11.66 11.21
CA GLN A 104 -14.35 12.83 10.49
C GLN A 104 -15.59 12.50 9.66
N MET A 105 -15.93 11.21 9.50
CA MET A 105 -17.13 10.75 8.81
C MET A 105 -18.40 10.78 9.68
N ASP A 106 -18.25 10.94 11.01
CA ASP A 106 -19.35 10.92 11.99
C ASP A 106 -19.94 12.32 12.31
N LEU A 107 -19.55 13.36 11.55
CA LEU A 107 -20.01 14.75 11.69
C LEU A 107 -20.77 15.23 10.45
#